data_AF-A0A382G5H0-F1
#
_entry.id   AF-A0A382G5H0-F1
#
_cell.length_a   1.000
_cell.length_b   1.000
_cell.length_c   1.000
_cell.angle_alpha   90.00
_cell.angle_beta   90.00
_cell.angle_gamma   90.00
#
_symmetry.space_group_name_H-M   'P 1'
#
loop_
_entity.id
_entity.type
_entity.pdbx_description
1 polymer ?
#
loop_
_entity_poly.entity_id
_entity_poly.type
_entity_poly.pdbx_seq_one_letter_code
_entity_poly.pdbx_strand_id
1 'polypeptide(L)' 'MTVKLKDLKVLPPDHKIYKEPFKTYFVNSLEDYKKQREKKEGLKNLFLEKLDCKKSKEEIAQQLISILKKNGWKIKK' A
#
# COMPACT_ATOMS: atom_id res chain seq x y z
N MET A 1 19.45 21.53 8.26
CA MET A 1 18.78 21.92 7.00
C MET A 1 17.67 22.88 7.35
N THR A 2 17.65 24.07 6.77
CA THR A 2 16.65 25.11 7.10
C THR A 2 15.73 25.26 5.91
N VAL A 3 14.54 24.65 5.95
CA VAL A 3 13.55 24.75 4.87
C VAL A 3 12.80 26.07 5.03
N LYS A 4 12.84 26.93 4.01
CA LYS A 4 12.09 28.18 4.03
C LYS A 4 10.62 27.89 3.72
N LEU A 5 9.72 28.46 4.50
CA LEU A 5 8.28 28.19 4.41
C LEU A 5 7.67 28.55 3.04
N LYS A 6 8.28 29.50 2.32
CA LYS A 6 7.88 29.93 0.97
C LYS A 6 8.17 28.89 -0.12
N ASP A 7 9.12 27.99 0.12
CA ASP A 7 9.52 26.96 -0.83
C ASP A 7 8.66 25.68 -0.70
N LEU A 8 7.79 25.63 0.31
CA LEU A 8 6.84 24.53 0.48
C LEU A 8 5.65 24.72 -0.46
N LYS A 9 5.40 23.71 -1.30
CA LYS A 9 4.13 23.63 -2.05
C LYS A 9 3.02 23.27 -1.06
N VAL A 10 2.22 24.25 -0.69
CA VAL A 10 1.06 24.07 0.19
C VAL A 10 -0.18 23.88 -0.67
N LEU A 11 -1.01 22.88 -0.34
CA LEU A 11 -2.30 22.69 -1.00
C LEU A 11 -3.26 23.83 -0.63
N PRO A 12 -4.14 24.25 -1.56
CA PRO A 12 -5.11 25.28 -1.25
C PRO A 12 -6.02 24.87 -0.07
N PRO A 13 -6.43 25.80 0.81
CA PRO A 13 -7.28 25.49 1.96
C PRO A 13 -8.61 24.80 1.59
N ASP A 14 -9.07 25.00 0.36
CA ASP A 14 -10.31 24.43 -0.16
C ASP A 14 -10.18 22.96 -0.63
N HIS A 15 -8.96 22.41 -0.63
CA HIS A 15 -8.68 21.07 -1.13
C HIS A 15 -9.48 20.00 -0.35
N LYS A 16 -10.05 19.02 -1.07
CA LYS A 16 -10.88 17.95 -0.49
C LYS A 16 -10.22 17.21 0.67
N ILE A 17 -8.88 17.14 0.67
CA ILE A 17 -8.09 16.52 1.76
C ILE A 17 -8.30 17.17 3.13
N TYR A 18 -8.67 18.46 3.18
CA TYR A 18 -8.94 19.20 4.42
C TYR A 18 -10.42 19.19 4.80
N LYS A 19 -11.32 18.84 3.86
CA LYS A 19 -12.78 18.89 4.03
C LYS A 19 -13.40 17.51 4.25
N GLU A 20 -12.85 16.48 3.62
CA GLU A 20 -13.38 15.12 3.72
C GLU A 20 -12.87 14.47 5.01
N PRO A 21 -13.76 13.88 5.84
CA PRO A 21 -13.32 13.10 6.99
C PRO A 21 -12.55 11.87 6.50
N PHE A 22 -11.48 11.53 7.23
CA PHE A 22 -10.74 10.31 6.96
C PHE A 22 -11.67 9.10 7.03
N LYS A 23 -11.76 8.34 5.94
CA LYS A 23 -12.48 7.07 5.94
C LYS A 23 -11.61 6.02 6.63
N THR A 24 -11.86 5.78 7.91
CA THR A 24 -11.27 4.67 8.65
C THR A 24 -12.09 3.40 8.43
N TYR A 25 -11.44 2.32 8.03
CA TYR A 25 -12.06 0.99 7.95
C TYR A 25 -11.61 0.20 9.16
N PHE A 26 -12.55 -0.10 10.05
CA PHE A 26 -12.30 -1.02 11.15
C PHE A 26 -12.30 -2.43 10.58
N VAL A 27 -11.16 -3.11 10.70
CA VAL A 27 -10.98 -4.49 10.25
C VAL A 27 -10.57 -5.35 11.43
N ASN A 28 -11.37 -6.36 11.72
CA ASN A 28 -11.15 -7.28 12.84
C ASN A 28 -10.11 -8.36 12.50
N SER A 29 -9.89 -8.64 11.20
CA SER A 29 -8.92 -9.62 10.74
C SER A 29 -8.41 -9.31 9.33
N LEU A 30 -7.30 -9.97 8.95
CA LEU A 30 -6.71 -9.87 7.62
C LEU A 30 -7.64 -10.38 6.51
N GLU A 31 -8.45 -11.40 6.81
CA GLU A 31 -9.45 -11.91 5.86
C GLU A 31 -10.62 -10.95 5.68
N ASP A 32 -11.03 -10.29 6.76
CA ASP A 32 -12.07 -9.26 6.70
C ASP A 32 -11.62 -8.10 5.81
N TYR A 33 -10.37 -7.67 5.97
CA TYR A 33 -9.74 -6.67 5.09
C TYR A 33 -9.74 -7.08 3.62
N LYS A 34 -9.41 -8.34 3.31
CA LYS A 34 -9.47 -8.87 1.93
C LYS A 34 -10.88 -8.76 1.37
N LYS A 35 -11.89 -9.23 2.11
CA LYS A 35 -13.30 -9.23 1.69
C LYS A 35 -13.84 -7.80 1.50
N GLN A 36 -13.53 -6.87 2.41
CA GLN A 36 -13.94 -5.47 2.29
C GLN A 36 -13.35 -4.80 1.04
N ARG A 37 -12.06 -5.04 0.76
CA ARG A 37 -11.38 -4.51 -0.44
C ARG A 37 -11.94 -5.08 -1.73
N GLU A 38 -12.11 -6.40 -1.81
CA GLU A 38 -12.68 -7.07 -2.98
C GLU A 38 -14.10 -6.58 -3.28
N LYS A 39 -14.94 -6.39 -2.24
CA LYS A 39 -16.31 -5.90 -2.39
C LYS A 39 -16.37 -4.43 -2.83
N LYS A 40 -15.36 -3.63 -2.49
CA LYS A 40 -15.35 -2.17 -2.74
C LYS A 40 -14.69 -1.79 -4.05
N GLU A 41 -13.59 -2.46 -4.41
CA GLU A 41 -12.83 -2.18 -5.62
C GLU A 41 -13.14 -3.15 -6.77
N GLY A 42 -13.86 -4.25 -6.50
CA GLY A 42 -14.19 -5.27 -7.50
C GLY A 42 -13.00 -6.07 -8.01
N LEU A 43 -11.83 -5.88 -7.38
CA LEU A 43 -10.53 -6.42 -7.80
C LEU A 43 -10.01 -7.39 -6.75
N LYS A 44 -9.54 -8.54 -7.21
CA LYS A 44 -8.98 -9.60 -6.37
C LYS A 44 -7.65 -9.14 -5.75
N ASN A 45 -7.49 -9.29 -4.44
CA ASN A 45 -6.37 -8.69 -3.71
C ASN A 45 -5.14 -9.62 -3.75
N LEU A 46 -4.15 -9.32 -4.59
CA LEU A 46 -3.04 -10.23 -4.93
C LEU A 46 -1.83 -10.19 -3.97
N PHE A 47 -1.69 -9.17 -3.12
CA PHE A 47 -0.38 -8.84 -2.49
C PHE A 47 -0.28 -8.97 -0.97
N LEU A 48 -1.02 -9.88 -0.33
CA LEU A 48 -1.01 -10.02 1.13
C LEU A 48 -0.19 -11.22 1.65
N GLU A 49 0.63 -11.86 0.81
CA GLU A 49 1.62 -12.83 1.33
C GLU A 49 2.60 -12.08 2.25
N LYS A 50 2.74 -12.56 3.50
CA LYS A 50 3.63 -11.93 4.48
C LYS A 50 5.07 -12.06 4.02
N LEU A 51 5.79 -10.95 4.01
CA LEU A 51 7.25 -10.92 3.90
C LEU A 51 7.84 -11.07 5.30
N ASP A 52 8.80 -11.96 5.44
CA ASP A 52 9.46 -12.17 6.73
C ASP A 52 10.65 -11.21 6.83
N CYS A 53 10.46 -10.10 7.54
CA CYS A 53 11.47 -9.04 7.66
C CYS A 53 12.70 -9.42 8.49
N LYS A 54 12.71 -10.62 9.10
CA LYS A 54 13.85 -11.13 9.88
C LYS A 54 14.98 -11.70 9.00
N LYS A 55 14.73 -11.84 7.71
CA LYS A 55 15.64 -12.42 6.71
C LYS A 55 16.61 -11.39 6.10
N SER A 56 17.59 -11.87 5.34
CA SER A 56 18.52 -10.96 4.63
C SER A 56 17.78 -10.15 3.55
N LYS A 57 18.40 -9.05 3.11
CA LYS A 57 17.83 -8.21 2.03
C LYS A 57 17.66 -9.01 0.74
N GLU A 58 18.59 -9.90 0.40
CA GLU A 58 18.48 -10.74 -0.80
C GLU A 58 17.32 -11.74 -0.69
N GLU A 59 17.17 -12.38 0.48
CA GLU A 59 16.09 -13.34 0.72
C GLU A 59 14.71 -12.69 0.64
N ILE A 60 14.57 -11.49 1.20
CA ILE A 60 13.33 -10.69 1.11
C ILE A 60 13.03 -10.35 -0.36
N ALA A 61 14.04 -9.94 -1.13
CA ALA A 61 13.89 -9.63 -2.55
C ALA A 61 13.47 -10.86 -3.37
N GLN A 62 14.07 -12.03 -3.12
CA GLN A 62 13.68 -13.28 -3.77
C GLN A 62 12.25 -13.69 -3.42
N GLN A 63 11.87 -13.56 -2.15
CA GLN A 63 10.51 -13.86 -1.68
C GLN A 63 9.49 -12.92 -2.35
N LEU A 64 9.78 -11.62 -2.45
CA LEU A 64 8.97 -10.64 -3.18
C LEU A 64 8.82 -10.99 -4.66
N ILE A 65 9.94 -11.31 -5.34
CA ILE A 65 9.95 -11.71 -6.75
C ILE A 65 9.07 -12.95 -6.97
N SER A 66 9.11 -13.91 -6.05
CA SER A 66 8.28 -15.12 -6.13
C SER A 66 6.79 -14.82 -6.02
N ILE A 67 6.40 -13.93 -5.10
CA ILE A 67 5.01 -13.49 -4.88
C ILE A 67 4.50 -12.78 -6.14
N LEU A 68 5.29 -11.86 -6.69
CA LEU A 68 4.93 -11.11 -7.89
C LEU A 68 4.73 -12.04 -9.10
N LYS A 69 5.62 -13.02 -9.31
CA LYS A 69 5.50 -14.01 -10.39
C LYS A 69 4.25 -14.89 -10.25
N LYS A 70 3.95 -15.38 -9.05
CA LYS A 70 2.71 -16.16 -8.79
C LYS A 70 1.45 -15.38 -9.17
N ASN A 71 1.48 -14.06 -8.96
CA ASN A 71 0.39 -13.16 -9.29
C ASN A 71 0.39 -12.70 -10.77
N GLY A 72 1.20 -13.33 -11.63
CA GLY A 72 1.21 -13.08 -13.08
C GLY A 72 2.08 -11.92 -13.55
N TRP A 73 2.91 -11.34 -12.69
CA TRP A 73 3.77 -10.22 -13.06
C TRP A 73 5.03 -10.69 -13.80
N LYS A 74 5.25 -10.12 -14.98
CA LYS A 74 6.49 -10.32 -15.75
C LYS A 74 7.54 -9.32 -15.30
N ILE A 75 8.45 -9.76 -14.43
CA ILE A 75 9.60 -8.96 -14.00
C ILE A 75 10.67 -9.06 -15.07
N LYS A 76 10.97 -7.95 -15.76
CA LYS A 76 12.15 -7.84 -16.62
C LYS A 76 13.39 -7.69 -15.73
N LYS A 77 14.46 -8.37 -16.13
CA LYS A 77 15.72 -8.45 -15.41
C LYS A 77 16.58 -7.23 -15.69
#